data_AF-A0A6V8LWR9-F1
#
_entry.id   AF-A0A6V8LWR9-F1
#
_cell.length_a   1.000
_cell.length_b   1.000
_cell.length_c   1.000
_cell.angle_alpha   90.00
_cell.angle_beta   90.00
_cell.angle_gamma   90.00
#
_symmetry.space_group_name_H-M   'P 1'
#
loop_
_entity.id
_entity.type
_entity.pdbx_description
1 polymer ?
#
loop_
_entity_poly.entity_id
_entity_poly.type
_entity_poly.pdbx_seq_one_letter_code
_entity_poly.pdbx_strand_id
1 'polypeptide(L)'
;MLHGALDSVAKTAVVAVFPRESMEDCMKNSAFVIVLVLFIATMAYAEEMDFRGVKWGMSKSEVMSTEHGSVFKEDSGRVGYLTEILDEETLLVYYFTDDKLTRARYTLLKVFTNKSNKYYESFQPLVSSLTEKYGKPNKHDKLWKNSLYKGRPSEIGMAIATGGYSEYVQWETKSTRIIAYISGNNFEIESGVEYDSKELSKLEGQQKKNKEMKKL
;
A
#
# COMPACT_ATOMS: atom_id res chain seq x y z
N MET A 1 -85.10 38.32 -63.22
CA MET A 1 -85.33 37.14 -62.37
C MET A 1 -84.20 37.06 -61.36
N LEU A 2 -84.56 37.04 -60.07
CA LEU A 2 -83.91 36.48 -58.87
C LEU A 2 -82.38 36.24 -58.90
N HIS A 3 -81.56 36.97 -58.11
CA HIS A 3 -81.31 36.89 -56.65
C HIS A 3 -80.08 36.02 -56.27
N GLY A 4 -79.13 36.60 -55.49
CA GLY A 4 -78.20 35.93 -54.55
C GLY A 4 -76.71 36.14 -54.88
N ALA A 5 -75.91 36.96 -54.19
CA ALA A 5 -75.41 36.90 -52.78
C ALA A 5 -74.61 35.60 -52.52
N LEU A 6 -73.42 35.53 -51.91
CA LEU A 6 -72.48 36.43 -51.23
C LEU A 6 -71.14 35.66 -51.07
N ASP A 7 -70.03 36.41 -50.92
CA ASP A 7 -68.78 36.13 -50.18
C ASP A 7 -68.00 34.80 -50.28
N SER A 8 -66.67 34.95 -50.33
CA SER A 8 -65.68 34.33 -49.41
C SER A 8 -64.41 33.86 -50.12
N VAL A 9 -63.33 34.64 -49.99
CA VAL A 9 -61.96 34.10 -50.00
C VAL A 9 -61.10 34.87 -49.00
N ALA A 10 -60.99 34.35 -47.78
CA ALA A 10 -59.87 34.61 -46.91
C ALA A 10 -58.77 33.56 -47.19
N LYS A 11 -57.57 34.00 -47.54
CA LYS A 11 -56.34 33.20 -47.44
C LYS A 11 -55.23 34.09 -46.90
N THR A 12 -54.74 33.78 -45.70
CA THR A 12 -53.35 33.37 -45.44
C THR A 12 -53.11 33.35 -43.93
N ALA A 13 -52.97 32.15 -43.37
CA ALA A 13 -52.24 31.93 -42.13
C ALA A 13 -51.33 30.71 -42.38
N VAL A 14 -50.02 30.95 -42.39
CA VAL A 14 -49.00 29.90 -42.52
C VAL A 14 -48.74 29.35 -41.13
N VAL A 15 -49.18 28.11 -40.88
CA VAL A 15 -48.79 27.33 -39.71
C VAL A 15 -47.48 26.61 -40.05
N ALA A 16 -46.40 26.96 -39.35
CA ALA A 16 -45.14 26.24 -39.43
C ALA A 16 -45.31 24.86 -38.76
N VAL A 17 -45.33 23.81 -39.58
CA VAL A 17 -45.28 22.42 -39.12
C VAL A 17 -43.80 22.08 -38.85
N PHE A 18 -43.41 22.00 -37.58
CA PHE A 18 -42.15 21.38 -37.20
C PHE A 18 -42.29 19.85 -37.29
N PRO A 19 -41.36 19.13 -37.94
CA PRO A 19 -41.47 17.68 -38.11
C PRO A 19 -41.23 16.94 -36.78
N ARG A 20 -42.14 16.01 -36.46
CA ARG A 20 -42.19 15.21 -35.23
C ARG A 20 -40.99 14.26 -35.06
N GLU A 21 -40.21 14.02 -36.11
CA GLU A 21 -39.09 13.07 -36.14
C GLU A 21 -37.82 13.60 -35.43
N SER A 22 -37.70 14.90 -35.19
CA SER A 22 -36.51 15.50 -34.57
C SER A 22 -36.36 15.24 -33.06
N MET A 23 -37.42 14.82 -32.37
CA MET A 23 -37.44 14.74 -30.90
C MET A 23 -37.04 13.34 -30.38
N GLU A 24 -37.34 12.28 -31.11
CA GLU A 24 -36.98 10.90 -30.72
C GLU A 24 -35.48 10.61 -30.88
N ASP A 25 -34.82 11.19 -31.89
CA ASP A 25 -33.37 11.05 -32.09
C ASP A 25 -32.58 11.83 -31.02
N CYS A 26 -33.09 12.97 -30.56
CA CYS A 26 -32.48 13.74 -29.48
C CYS A 26 -32.57 12.99 -28.13
N MET A 27 -33.66 12.24 -27.91
CA MET A 27 -33.87 11.42 -26.71
C MET A 27 -33.03 10.12 -26.72
N LYS A 28 -32.83 9.47 -27.87
CA LYS A 28 -31.95 8.29 -28.01
C LYS A 28 -30.47 8.63 -27.80
N ASN A 29 -30.03 9.78 -28.30
CA ASN A 29 -28.66 10.26 -28.11
C ASN A 29 -28.41 10.75 -26.68
N SER A 30 -29.41 11.37 -26.02
CA SER A 30 -29.28 11.81 -24.63
C SER A 30 -29.30 10.66 -23.63
N ALA A 31 -30.11 9.62 -23.85
CA ALA A 31 -30.10 8.41 -23.02
C ALA A 31 -28.74 7.69 -23.10
N PHE A 32 -28.13 7.65 -24.29
CA PHE A 32 -26.80 7.05 -24.49
C PHE A 32 -25.69 7.84 -23.80
N VAL A 33 -25.74 9.18 -23.81
CA VAL A 33 -24.78 10.05 -23.11
C VAL A 33 -24.92 9.95 -21.59
N ILE A 34 -26.15 9.86 -21.05
CA ILE A 34 -26.39 9.71 -19.61
C ILE A 34 -25.93 8.33 -19.11
N VAL A 35 -26.18 7.25 -19.88
CA VAL A 35 -25.67 5.91 -19.56
C VAL A 35 -24.13 5.88 -19.65
N LEU A 36 -23.52 6.56 -20.62
CA LEU A 36 -22.07 6.68 -20.72
C LEU A 36 -21.49 7.39 -19.50
N VAL A 37 -22.04 8.55 -19.10
CA VAL A 37 -21.60 9.34 -17.92
C VAL A 37 -21.75 8.54 -16.61
N LEU A 38 -22.82 7.75 -16.45
CA LEU A 38 -22.99 6.85 -15.32
C LEU A 38 -22.00 5.67 -15.34
N PHE A 39 -21.59 5.19 -16.52
CA PHE A 39 -20.56 4.15 -16.67
C PHE A 39 -19.13 4.69 -16.40
N ILE A 40 -18.84 5.96 -16.66
CA ILE A 40 -17.54 6.58 -16.28
C ILE A 40 -17.51 6.87 -14.77
N ALA A 41 -18.66 7.15 -14.15
CA ALA A 41 -18.76 7.40 -12.72
C ALA A 41 -18.61 6.13 -11.85
N THR A 42 -18.79 4.92 -12.40
CA THR A 42 -18.50 3.66 -11.69
C THR A 42 -17.04 3.22 -11.79
N MET A 43 -16.22 3.81 -12.67
CA MET A 43 -14.75 3.63 -12.63
C MET A 43 -14.09 4.37 -11.44
N ALA A 44 -14.89 4.94 -10.54
CA ALA A 44 -14.44 5.83 -9.49
C ALA A 44 -13.87 5.07 -8.26
N TYR A 45 -12.58 5.31 -8.06
CA TYR A 45 -11.76 5.04 -6.87
C TYR A 45 -11.39 3.57 -6.61
N ALA A 46 -10.47 3.04 -7.44
CA ALA A 46 -9.47 2.14 -6.89
C ALA A 46 -8.66 2.94 -5.86
N GLU A 47 -9.10 2.91 -4.60
CA GLU A 47 -8.42 3.61 -3.53
C GLU A 47 -7.01 3.04 -3.40
N GLU A 48 -6.00 3.91 -3.42
CA GLU A 48 -4.60 3.49 -3.38
C GLU A 48 -4.35 2.73 -2.07
N MET A 49 -3.95 1.47 -2.17
CA MET A 49 -3.68 0.63 -1.00
C MET A 49 -2.29 0.96 -0.45
N ASP A 50 -2.20 1.13 0.87
CA ASP A 50 -0.95 1.54 1.52
C ASP A 50 0.09 0.42 1.52
N PHE A 51 -0.36 -0.83 1.67
CA PHE A 51 0.51 -2.00 1.75
C PHE A 51 -0.26 -3.26 1.36
N ARG A 52 0.22 -4.01 0.36
CA ARG A 52 -0.27 -5.36 -0.02
C ARG A 52 -1.82 -5.51 0.00
N GLY A 53 -2.53 -4.53 -0.54
CA GLY A 53 -4.00 -4.59 -0.62
C GLY A 53 -4.76 -4.15 0.64
N VAL A 54 -4.07 -3.72 1.69
CA VAL A 54 -4.65 -3.15 2.92
C VAL A 54 -4.28 -1.68 3.09
N LYS A 55 -5.00 -1.00 3.98
CA LYS A 55 -4.75 0.39 4.38
C LYS A 55 -4.39 0.52 5.84
N TRP A 56 -3.62 1.54 6.15
CA TRP A 56 -3.38 1.93 7.53
C TRP A 56 -4.70 2.27 8.21
N GLY A 57 -4.84 1.84 9.46
CA GLY A 57 -6.06 2.05 10.24
C GLY A 57 -7.13 0.96 10.11
N MET A 58 -7.02 0.03 9.14
CA MET A 58 -7.90 -1.14 9.08
C MET A 58 -7.82 -1.95 10.39
N SER A 59 -8.95 -2.51 10.78
CA SER A 59 -9.02 -3.40 11.94
C SER A 59 -8.32 -4.71 11.67
N LYS A 60 -8.03 -5.46 12.74
CA LYS A 60 -7.45 -6.79 12.59
C LYS A 60 -8.36 -7.73 11.79
N SER A 61 -9.68 -7.67 12.02
CA SER A 61 -10.63 -8.52 11.28
C SER A 61 -10.70 -8.15 9.80
N GLU A 62 -10.63 -6.85 9.46
CA GLU A 62 -10.58 -6.38 8.07
C GLU A 62 -9.32 -6.88 7.35
N VAL A 63 -8.14 -6.75 7.99
CA VAL A 63 -6.87 -7.25 7.43
C VAL A 63 -6.93 -8.77 7.24
N MET A 64 -7.42 -9.52 8.23
CA MET A 64 -7.54 -10.98 8.13
C MET A 64 -8.52 -11.43 7.03
N SER A 65 -9.55 -10.63 6.73
CA SER A 65 -10.48 -10.92 5.63
C SER A 65 -9.89 -10.64 4.24
N THR A 66 -8.86 -9.80 4.17
CA THR A 66 -8.15 -9.45 2.93
C THR A 66 -7.04 -10.46 2.62
N GLU A 67 -6.40 -11.01 3.65
CA GLU A 67 -5.31 -11.99 3.50
C GLU A 67 -5.84 -13.40 3.24
N HIS A 68 -5.29 -14.04 2.20
CA HIS A 68 -5.67 -15.41 1.81
C HIS A 68 -4.70 -16.48 2.34
N GLY A 69 -3.63 -16.08 3.04
CA GLY A 69 -2.65 -16.99 3.64
C GLY A 69 -3.15 -17.59 4.96
N SER A 70 -2.66 -18.79 5.30
CA SER A 70 -2.90 -19.37 6.62
C SER A 70 -2.18 -18.57 7.70
N VAL A 71 -2.90 -18.26 8.77
CA VAL A 71 -2.32 -17.59 9.95
C VAL A 71 -1.28 -18.50 10.58
N PHE A 72 -0.04 -18.03 10.64
CA PHE A 72 1.07 -18.70 11.30
C PHE A 72 1.06 -18.46 12.82
N LYS A 73 0.79 -17.21 13.23
CA LYS A 73 0.72 -16.82 14.64
C LYS A 73 -0.17 -15.60 14.81
N GLU A 74 -0.90 -15.56 15.92
CA GLU A 74 -1.82 -14.46 16.22
C GLU A 74 -1.82 -14.15 17.72
N ASP A 75 -1.86 -12.86 18.04
CA ASP A 75 -2.16 -12.37 19.39
C ASP A 75 -3.00 -11.07 19.32
N SER A 76 -3.32 -10.48 20.47
CA SER A 76 -4.16 -9.26 20.55
C SER A 76 -3.65 -8.07 19.73
N GLY A 77 -2.34 -7.98 19.47
CA GLY A 77 -1.73 -6.85 18.76
C GLY A 77 -1.06 -7.23 17.45
N ARG A 78 -1.10 -8.50 17.04
CA ARG A 78 -0.38 -8.99 15.85
C ARG A 78 -1.11 -10.13 15.15
N VAL A 79 -0.96 -10.19 13.84
CA VAL A 79 -1.21 -11.41 13.05
C VAL A 79 -0.04 -11.64 12.10
N GLY A 80 0.41 -12.88 12.02
CA GLY A 80 1.57 -13.29 11.25
C GLY A 80 1.23 -14.38 10.24
N TYR A 81 1.84 -14.30 9.07
CA TYR A 81 1.68 -15.23 7.95
C TYR A 81 3.06 -15.65 7.43
N LEU A 82 3.20 -16.92 7.05
CA LEU A 82 4.34 -17.34 6.23
C LEU A 82 4.02 -17.00 4.77
N THR A 83 4.99 -16.39 4.10
CA THR A 83 4.92 -16.03 2.69
C THR A 83 6.29 -16.19 2.05
N GLU A 84 6.40 -15.82 0.79
CA GLU A 84 7.64 -15.86 0.03
C GLU A 84 7.87 -14.50 -0.61
N ILE A 85 9.11 -13.99 -0.51
CA ILE A 85 9.57 -12.78 -1.19
C ILE A 85 10.92 -13.11 -1.80
N LEU A 86 11.08 -12.85 -3.11
CA LEU A 86 12.32 -13.13 -3.85
C LEU A 86 12.80 -14.58 -3.68
N ASP A 87 11.86 -15.54 -3.77
CA ASP A 87 12.10 -16.97 -3.56
C ASP A 87 12.68 -17.33 -2.17
N GLU A 88 12.51 -16.43 -1.18
CA GLU A 88 12.92 -16.66 0.20
C GLU A 88 11.72 -16.70 1.15
N GLU A 89 11.67 -17.76 1.97
CA GLU A 89 10.67 -17.91 3.03
C GLU A 89 10.76 -16.71 4.00
N THR A 90 9.60 -16.08 4.20
CA THR A 90 9.50 -14.80 4.89
C THR A 90 8.33 -14.81 5.84
N LEU A 91 8.55 -14.32 7.06
CA LEU A 91 7.47 -14.03 8.00
C LEU A 91 6.94 -12.62 7.75
N LEU A 92 5.68 -12.52 7.34
CA LEU A 92 4.91 -11.28 7.32
C LEU A 92 4.19 -11.11 8.66
N VAL A 93 4.37 -9.98 9.34
CA VAL A 93 3.65 -9.63 10.56
C VAL A 93 2.97 -8.28 10.40
N TYR A 94 1.68 -8.25 10.65
CA TYR A 94 0.89 -7.02 10.83
C TYR A 94 0.82 -6.67 12.32
N TYR A 95 0.95 -5.38 12.64
CA TYR A 95 0.90 -4.86 14.00
C TYR A 95 -0.28 -3.90 14.15
N PHE A 96 -1.00 -4.07 15.26
CA PHE A 96 -2.21 -3.31 15.56
C PHE A 96 -2.06 -2.58 16.89
N THR A 97 -2.46 -1.32 16.89
CA THR A 97 -2.60 -0.50 18.10
C THR A 97 -4.03 -0.02 18.19
N ASP A 98 -4.71 -0.33 19.30
CA ASP A 98 -6.12 0.01 19.52
C ASP A 98 -7.01 -0.44 18.34
N ASP A 99 -6.77 -1.68 17.88
CA ASP A 99 -7.41 -2.33 16.72
C ASP A 99 -7.27 -1.55 15.41
N LYS A 100 -6.15 -0.84 15.23
CA LYS A 100 -5.80 -0.16 13.98
C LYS A 100 -4.48 -0.66 13.45
N LEU A 101 -4.43 -1.01 12.17
CA LEU A 101 -3.20 -1.39 11.50
C LEU A 101 -2.24 -0.19 11.46
N THR A 102 -1.10 -0.30 12.14
CA THR A 102 -0.11 0.77 12.23
C THR A 102 1.18 0.46 11.49
N ARG A 103 1.49 -0.83 11.33
CA ARG A 103 2.78 -1.28 10.81
C ARG A 103 2.69 -2.69 10.26
N ALA A 104 3.47 -2.97 9.23
CA ALA A 104 3.69 -4.31 8.70
C ALA A 104 5.20 -4.59 8.58
N ARG A 105 5.61 -5.84 8.74
CA ARG A 105 7.02 -6.24 8.65
C ARG A 105 7.18 -7.56 7.93
N TYR A 106 8.09 -7.58 6.96
CA TYR A 106 8.67 -8.80 6.41
C TYR A 106 9.99 -9.10 7.11
N THR A 107 10.16 -10.34 7.59
CA THR A 107 11.41 -10.84 8.16
C THR A 107 11.87 -12.05 7.36
N LEU A 108 13.05 -11.99 6.76
CA LEU A 108 13.62 -13.12 6.03
C LEU A 108 13.97 -14.23 7.03
N LEU A 109 13.50 -15.45 6.79
CA LEU A 109 13.67 -16.58 7.72
C LEU A 109 14.90 -17.44 7.40
N LYS A 110 15.57 -17.19 6.28
CA LYS A 110 16.71 -17.97 5.82
C LYS A 110 17.86 -17.92 6.82
N VAL A 111 18.24 -19.11 7.31
CA VAL A 111 19.37 -19.28 8.23
C VAL A 111 20.57 -19.82 7.48
N PHE A 112 21.73 -19.18 7.64
CA PHE A 112 23.00 -19.67 7.12
C PHE A 112 23.85 -20.26 8.24
N THR A 113 24.39 -21.47 8.03
CA THR A 113 25.20 -22.20 9.00
C THR A 113 26.52 -21.50 9.33
N ASN A 114 27.09 -20.78 8.37
CA ASN A 114 28.24 -19.91 8.60
C ASN A 114 27.77 -18.44 8.64
N LYS A 115 28.24 -17.67 9.63
CA LYS A 115 28.05 -16.19 9.71
C LYS A 115 28.90 -15.44 8.68
N SER A 116 29.02 -16.05 7.50
CA SER A 116 29.63 -15.52 6.31
C SER A 116 28.81 -14.34 5.78
N ASN A 117 29.30 -13.71 4.73
CA ASN A 117 28.64 -12.59 4.07
C ASN A 117 27.29 -12.95 3.43
N LYS A 118 26.87 -14.23 3.43
CA LYS A 118 25.61 -14.69 2.83
C LYS A 118 24.37 -13.95 3.31
N TYR A 119 24.30 -13.60 4.59
CA TYR A 119 23.21 -12.77 5.12
C TYR A 119 23.18 -11.36 4.50
N TYR A 120 24.36 -10.77 4.28
CA TYR A 120 24.47 -9.48 3.63
C TYR A 120 24.14 -9.57 2.14
N GLU A 121 24.59 -10.65 1.48
CA GLU A 121 24.30 -10.94 0.08
C GLU A 121 22.81 -11.17 -0.17
N SER A 122 22.09 -11.88 0.70
CA SER A 122 20.62 -12.07 0.58
C SER A 122 19.83 -10.78 0.85
N PHE A 123 20.39 -9.85 1.63
CA PHE A 123 19.78 -8.55 1.89
C PHE A 123 19.84 -7.58 0.68
N GLN A 124 20.88 -7.67 -0.18
CA GLN A 124 21.05 -6.73 -1.30
C GLN A 124 19.93 -6.81 -2.36
N PRO A 125 19.44 -7.99 -2.78
CA PRO A 125 18.30 -8.10 -3.68
C PRO A 125 17.05 -7.40 -3.15
N LEU A 126 16.78 -7.50 -1.84
CA LEU A 126 15.66 -6.84 -1.19
C LEU A 126 15.72 -5.31 -1.33
N VAL A 127 16.90 -4.72 -1.07
CA VAL A 127 17.14 -3.28 -1.26
C VAL A 127 16.99 -2.87 -2.72
N SER A 128 17.48 -3.72 -3.64
CA SER A 128 17.40 -3.46 -5.09
C SER A 128 15.95 -3.44 -5.57
N SER A 129 15.13 -4.43 -5.19
CA SER A 129 13.71 -4.49 -5.54
C SER A 129 12.90 -3.33 -4.95
N LEU A 130 13.22 -2.89 -3.73
CA LEU A 130 12.59 -1.70 -3.13
C LEU A 130 12.99 -0.41 -3.86
N THR A 131 14.25 -0.31 -4.30
CA THR A 131 14.72 0.82 -5.10
C THR A 131 14.05 0.87 -6.47
N GLU A 132 13.86 -0.29 -7.10
CA GLU A 132 13.12 -0.39 -8.36
C GLU A 132 11.66 0.05 -8.17
N LYS A 133 11.03 -0.38 -7.07
CA LYS A 133 9.61 -0.08 -6.79
C LYS A 133 9.35 1.37 -6.37
N TYR A 134 10.19 1.94 -5.50
CA TYR A 134 9.94 3.24 -4.86
C TYR A 134 10.92 4.33 -5.31
N GLY A 135 11.85 4.01 -6.21
CA GLY A 135 12.89 4.92 -6.67
C GLY A 135 14.07 5.04 -5.70
N LYS A 136 14.84 6.12 -5.85
CA LYS A 136 16.04 6.38 -5.03
C LYS A 136 15.67 6.49 -3.54
N PRO A 137 16.40 5.83 -2.63
CA PRO A 137 16.13 5.95 -1.19
C PRO A 137 16.34 7.38 -0.69
N ASN A 138 15.49 7.78 0.27
CA ASN A 138 15.61 9.04 0.99
C ASN A 138 16.81 9.04 1.94
N LYS A 139 17.16 7.87 2.49
CA LYS A 139 18.27 7.71 3.44
C LYS A 139 18.94 6.34 3.28
N HIS A 140 20.25 6.30 3.44
CA HIS A 140 21.04 5.07 3.43
C HIS A 140 22.12 5.15 4.52
N ASP A 141 21.84 4.52 5.67
CA ASP A 141 22.72 4.55 6.83
C ASP A 141 23.50 3.24 6.93
N LYS A 142 24.84 3.35 6.98
CA LYS A 142 25.76 2.25 7.26
C LYS A 142 26.44 2.51 8.60
N LEU A 143 25.94 1.88 9.66
CA LEU A 143 26.31 2.17 11.04
C LEU A 143 27.37 1.18 11.53
N TRP A 144 28.50 1.71 12.01
CA TRP A 144 29.55 0.94 12.68
C TRP A 144 29.57 1.32 14.17
N LYS A 145 29.26 0.37 15.05
CA LYS A 145 29.31 0.57 16.51
C LYS A 145 30.71 0.37 17.09
N ASN A 146 31.56 -0.38 16.40
CA ASN A 146 32.96 -0.58 16.75
C ASN A 146 33.82 -0.72 15.48
N SER A 147 35.13 -0.77 15.66
CA SER A 147 36.10 -0.85 14.55
C SER A 147 36.65 -2.26 14.31
N LEU A 148 36.21 -3.29 15.04
CA LEU A 148 36.83 -4.63 15.02
C LEU A 148 36.91 -5.23 13.61
N TYR A 149 35.84 -5.08 12.84
CA TYR A 149 35.70 -5.59 11.48
C TYR A 149 35.65 -4.47 10.42
N LYS A 150 35.86 -3.21 10.82
CA LYS A 150 35.73 -2.06 9.91
C LYS A 150 36.83 -2.09 8.86
N GLY A 151 36.45 -1.92 7.58
CA GLY A 151 37.39 -1.99 6.45
C GLY A 151 37.74 -3.41 6.01
N ARG A 152 37.03 -4.43 6.51
CA ARG A 152 37.20 -5.84 6.11
C ARG A 152 35.92 -6.37 5.46
N PRO A 153 35.70 -6.13 4.16
CA PRO A 153 34.46 -6.52 3.47
C PRO A 153 34.15 -8.02 3.56
N SER A 154 35.18 -8.88 3.58
CA SER A 154 35.04 -10.32 3.75
C SER A 154 34.52 -10.75 5.13
N GLU A 155 34.48 -9.83 6.10
CA GLU A 155 34.05 -10.09 7.48
C GLU A 155 32.76 -9.33 7.85
N ILE A 156 32.04 -8.74 6.87
CA ILE A 156 30.83 -7.96 7.15
C ILE A 156 29.73 -8.80 7.80
N GLY A 157 29.60 -10.09 7.43
CA GLY A 157 28.68 -11.02 8.11
C GLY A 157 28.97 -11.14 9.61
N MET A 158 30.25 -11.20 9.99
CA MET A 158 30.66 -11.25 11.39
C MET A 158 30.47 -9.90 12.09
N ALA A 159 30.71 -8.79 11.38
CA ALA A 159 30.41 -7.45 11.89
C ALA A 159 28.93 -7.30 12.25
N ILE A 160 28.03 -7.80 11.40
CA ILE A 160 26.58 -7.82 11.65
C ILE A 160 26.26 -8.74 12.83
N ALA A 161 26.75 -9.99 12.80
CA ALA A 161 26.49 -11.01 13.82
C ALA A 161 26.83 -10.54 15.25
N THR A 162 27.94 -9.80 15.39
CA THR A 162 28.42 -9.28 16.67
C THR A 162 27.80 -7.92 17.05
N GLY A 163 26.89 -7.39 16.23
CA GLY A 163 26.27 -6.08 16.42
C GLY A 163 27.21 -4.89 16.18
N GLY A 164 28.38 -5.14 15.61
CA GLY A 164 29.35 -4.10 15.23
C GLY A 164 28.95 -3.33 13.97
N TYR A 165 28.12 -3.90 13.10
CA TYR A 165 27.58 -3.27 11.89
C TYR A 165 26.06 -3.43 11.79
N SER A 166 25.40 -2.39 11.29
CA SER A 166 24.02 -2.47 10.80
C SER A 166 23.81 -1.54 9.61
N GLU A 167 22.85 -1.89 8.77
CA GLU A 167 22.50 -1.09 7.59
C GLU A 167 20.99 -0.88 7.52
N TYR A 168 20.61 0.37 7.22
CA TYR A 168 19.21 0.79 7.08
C TYR A 168 19.06 1.61 5.81
N VAL A 169 18.08 1.24 4.98
CA VAL A 169 17.75 1.95 3.74
C VAL A 169 16.29 2.35 3.81
N GLN A 170 16.02 3.65 3.61
CA GLN A 170 14.69 4.22 3.82
C GLN A 170 14.11 4.80 2.53
N TRP A 171 12.84 4.51 2.30
CA TRP A 171 11.97 5.14 1.31
C TRP A 171 10.71 5.70 1.98
N GLU A 172 10.01 6.55 1.26
CA GLU A 172 8.75 7.12 1.72
C GLU A 172 7.74 7.25 0.58
N THR A 173 6.48 6.94 0.89
CA THR A 173 5.32 7.36 0.09
C THR A 173 4.61 8.51 0.79
N LYS A 174 3.43 8.92 0.31
CA LYS A 174 2.61 9.93 0.98
C LYS A 174 2.23 9.51 2.41
N SER A 175 1.83 8.26 2.61
CA SER A 175 1.29 7.72 3.86
C SER A 175 2.23 6.77 4.59
N THR A 176 3.26 6.23 3.92
CA THR A 176 4.08 5.12 4.44
C THR A 176 5.55 5.50 4.53
N ARG A 177 6.20 5.10 5.63
CA ARG A 177 7.67 5.03 5.73
C ARG A 177 8.11 3.58 5.58
N ILE A 178 9.13 3.34 4.77
CA ILE A 178 9.59 2.01 4.40
C ILE A 178 11.06 1.89 4.77
N ILE A 179 11.44 0.88 5.56
CA ILE A 179 12.81 0.70 6.03
C ILE A 179 13.23 -0.74 5.76
N ALA A 180 14.16 -0.94 4.83
CA ALA A 180 14.92 -2.18 4.73
C ALA A 180 16.04 -2.15 5.77
N TYR A 181 16.23 -3.24 6.49
CA TYR A 181 17.25 -3.32 7.53
C TYR A 181 17.98 -4.66 7.51
N ILE A 182 19.25 -4.61 7.93
CA ILE A 182 20.01 -5.76 8.39
C ILE A 182 20.78 -5.37 9.64
N SER A 183 20.65 -6.19 10.67
CA SER A 183 21.34 -5.99 11.95
C SER A 183 21.54 -7.32 12.65
N GLY A 184 22.43 -7.35 13.63
CA GLY A 184 22.58 -8.53 14.47
C GLY A 184 23.02 -8.19 15.87
N ASN A 185 22.93 -9.19 16.73
CA ASN A 185 23.41 -9.17 18.09
C ASN A 185 23.58 -10.60 18.58
N ASN A 186 24.56 -10.87 19.43
CA ASN A 186 24.80 -12.21 20.00
C ASN A 186 24.80 -13.33 18.94
N PHE A 187 25.38 -13.08 17.77
CA PHE A 187 25.47 -14.00 16.63
C PHE A 187 24.14 -14.34 15.93
N GLU A 188 23.06 -13.68 16.31
CA GLU A 188 21.78 -13.71 15.60
C GLU A 188 21.71 -12.52 14.65
N ILE A 189 21.41 -12.80 13.38
CA ILE A 189 21.26 -11.78 12.34
C ILE A 189 19.79 -11.77 11.93
N GLU A 190 19.20 -10.59 11.89
CA GLU A 190 17.86 -10.34 11.39
C GLU A 190 17.94 -9.36 10.22
N SER A 191 17.19 -9.65 9.17
CA SER A 191 17.02 -8.74 8.04
C SER A 191 15.60 -8.79 7.50
N GLY A 192 15.15 -7.68 6.93
CA GLY A 192 13.76 -7.55 6.52
C GLY A 192 13.39 -6.16 6.03
N VAL A 193 12.09 -5.93 5.91
CA VAL A 193 11.51 -4.63 5.56
C VAL A 193 10.40 -4.31 6.54
N GLU A 194 10.40 -3.09 7.04
CA GLU A 194 9.33 -2.52 7.84
C GLU A 194 8.58 -1.45 7.05
N TYR A 195 7.26 -1.46 7.16
CA TYR A 195 6.34 -0.50 6.59
C TYR A 195 5.53 0.12 7.72
N ASP A 196 5.69 1.42 7.94
CA ASP A 196 5.01 2.17 9.00
C ASP A 196 4.00 3.16 8.43
N SER A 197 2.84 3.26 9.06
CA SER A 197 1.96 4.41 8.88
C SER A 197 2.63 5.69 9.40
N LYS A 198 2.80 6.70 8.54
CA LYS A 198 3.31 8.02 8.95
C LYS A 198 2.39 8.70 9.96
N GLU A 199 1.07 8.54 9.81
CA GLU A 199 0.07 9.14 10.68
C GLU A 199 -0.05 8.37 12.01
N LEU A 200 -0.16 7.04 11.95
CA LEU A 200 -0.51 6.22 13.10
C LEU A 200 0.70 5.69 13.89
N SER A 201 1.93 5.79 13.36
CA SER A 201 3.15 5.29 14.05
C SER A 201 3.36 5.88 15.46
N LYS A 202 2.82 7.07 15.74
CA LYS A 202 2.88 7.68 17.08
C LYS A 202 2.03 6.93 18.13
N LEU A 203 0.97 6.24 17.71
CA LEU A 203 0.09 5.49 18.60
C LEU A 203 0.83 4.34 19.28
N GLU A 204 1.66 3.59 18.52
CA GLU A 204 2.48 2.51 19.08
C GLU A 204 3.41 3.01 20.20
N GLY A 205 4.06 4.16 19.99
CA GLY A 205 4.95 4.76 20.97
C GLY A 205 4.23 5.19 22.25
N GLN A 206 3.03 5.77 22.12
CA GLN A 206 2.21 6.17 23.27
C GLN A 206 1.69 4.94 24.04
N GLN A 207 1.23 3.91 23.33
CA GLN A 207 0.72 2.69 23.96
C GLN A 207 1.83 1.95 24.74
N LYS A 208 3.06 1.88 24.20
CA LYS A 208 4.22 1.31 24.89
C LYS A 208 4.53 2.07 26.19
N LYS A 209 4.63 3.40 26.11
CA LYS A 209 4.86 4.25 27.30
C LYS A 209 3.77 4.07 28.35
N ASN A 210 2.50 4.03 27.94
CA ASN A 210 1.38 3.83 28.87
C ASN A 210 1.42 2.45 29.55
N LYS A 211 1.84 1.40 28.82
CA LYS A 211 2.01 0.05 29.39
C LYS A 211 3.18 -0.01 30.38
N GLU A 212 4.27 0.71 30.13
CA GLU A 212 5.40 0.81 31.05
C GLU A 212 5.03 1.60 32.32
N MET A 213 4.34 2.74 32.17
CA MET A 213 3.87 3.54 33.32
C MET A 213 2.88 2.80 34.22
N LYS A 214 2.06 1.88 33.68
CA LYS A 214 1.12 1.05 34.45
C LYS A 214 1.78 -0.13 35.18
N LYS A 215 3.06 -0.40 34.91
CA LYS A 215 3.84 -1.46 35.58
C LYS A 215 4.66 -0.94 36.77
N LEU A 216 4.73 0.38 36.93
CA LEU A 216 5.30 1.09 38.08
C LEU A 216 4.22 1.28 39.15
#